data_AF-A0A852ZY15-F1
#
_entry.id   AF-A0A852ZY15-F1
#
_cell.length_a   1.000
_cell.length_b   1.000
_cell.length_c   1.000
_cell.angle_alpha   90.00
_cell.angle_beta   90.00
_cell.angle_gamma   90.00
#
_symmetry.space_group_name_H-M   'P 1'
#
loop_
_entity.id
_entity.type
_entity.pdbx_description
1 polymer ?
#
loop_
_entity_poly.entity_id
_entity_poly.type
_entity_poly.pdbx_seq_one_letter_code
_entity_poly.pdbx_strand_id
1 'polypeptide(L)'
;MKLNILGRLTLDFKGGFTLGVQTADTDRTTMKFKELRMEADTSPSTPGSGTLISLASADMADTPLSTLNSSRELRLHTTLILKVTDKETGETLLRLSTAPGKYATLKADNVQTFPMVNQLLTLQEPVHLFEVSSDGTVQTDQSVGALEGFDVIANQIT
;
A
#
# COMPACT_ATOMS: atom_id res chain seq x y z
N MET A 1 -22.90 -2.26 -5.80
CA MET A 1 -22.47 -3.14 -4.70
C MET A 1 -21.66 -2.30 -3.71
N LYS A 2 -22.04 -2.23 -2.43
CA LYS A 2 -21.29 -1.48 -1.40
C LYS A 2 -20.43 -2.49 -0.63
N LEU A 3 -19.11 -2.36 -0.63
CA LEU A 3 -18.23 -3.22 0.16
C LEU A 3 -18.38 -2.82 1.63
N ASN A 4 -19.31 -3.46 2.34
CA ASN A 4 -19.44 -3.30 3.79
C ASN A 4 -18.35 -4.17 4.43
N ILE A 5 -17.21 -3.57 4.75
CA ILE A 5 -16.16 -4.23 5.55
C ILE A 5 -16.65 -4.31 7.00
N LEU A 6 -17.48 -5.32 7.29
CA LEU A 6 -17.94 -5.63 8.63
C LEU A 6 -16.98 -6.64 9.26
N GLY A 7 -15.78 -6.19 9.65
CA GLY A 7 -14.77 -7.01 10.31
C GLY A 7 -13.39 -6.94 9.64
N ARG A 8 -12.54 -7.94 9.91
CA ARG A 8 -11.15 -7.99 9.41
C ARG A 8 -11.13 -8.41 7.94
N LEU A 9 -10.68 -7.53 7.05
CA LEU A 9 -10.40 -7.90 5.65
C LEU A 9 -9.01 -8.55 5.59
N THR A 10 -8.95 -9.88 5.58
CA THR A 10 -7.71 -10.63 5.34
C THR A 10 -7.72 -11.12 3.90
N LEU A 11 -6.88 -10.53 3.06
CA LEU A 11 -6.72 -10.91 1.65
C LEU A 11 -5.28 -11.34 1.45
N ASP A 12 -5.08 -12.47 0.78
CA ASP A 12 -3.76 -12.89 0.32
C ASP A 12 -3.44 -12.13 -0.96
N PHE A 13 -2.82 -10.97 -0.79
CA PHE A 13 -2.42 -10.12 -1.89
C PHE A 13 -1.13 -10.65 -2.53
N LYS A 14 -1.16 -10.84 -3.84
CA LYS A 14 0.07 -11.03 -4.62
C LYS A 14 0.54 -9.67 -5.11
N GLY A 15 1.79 -9.35 -4.86
CA GLY A 15 2.33 -8.05 -5.19
C GLY A 15 3.74 -7.82 -4.71
N GLY A 16 4.21 -6.60 -4.94
CA GLY A 16 5.53 -6.16 -4.53
C GLY A 16 5.60 -4.64 -4.59
N PHE A 17 6.77 -4.12 -4.25
CA PHE A 17 7.05 -2.70 -4.36
C PHE A 17 8.49 -2.45 -4.77
N THR A 18 8.73 -1.28 -5.35
CA THR A 18 10.04 -0.82 -5.80
C THR A 18 10.45 0.42 -5.03
N LEU A 19 11.71 0.46 -4.57
CA LEU A 19 12.32 1.63 -3.94
C LEU A 19 13.44 2.21 -4.80
N GLY A 20 13.53 3.55 -4.80
CA GLY A 20 14.71 4.28 -5.22
C GLY A 20 15.39 4.94 -4.02
N VAL A 21 16.72 4.93 -3.97
CA VAL A 21 17.46 5.76 -3.00
C VAL A 21 17.48 7.20 -3.49
N GLN A 22 17.26 8.15 -2.58
CA GLN A 22 17.36 9.58 -2.89
C GLN A 22 18.61 10.20 -2.26
N THR A 23 18.84 9.99 -0.97
CA THR A 23 20.09 10.40 -0.30
C THR A 23 20.54 9.36 0.72
N ALA A 24 21.85 9.22 0.91
CA ALA A 24 22.45 8.37 1.94
C ALA A 24 23.50 9.18 2.70
N ASP A 25 23.41 9.18 4.02
CA ASP A 25 24.45 9.63 4.93
C ASP A 25 24.84 8.49 5.90
N THR A 26 25.83 8.73 6.76
CA THR A 26 26.37 7.71 7.68
C THR A 26 25.36 7.19 8.70
N ASP A 27 24.34 7.97 9.04
CA ASP A 27 23.39 7.66 10.11
C ASP A 27 22.00 7.31 9.56
N ARG A 28 21.70 7.72 8.32
CA ARG A 28 20.39 7.59 7.69
C ARG A 28 20.48 7.47 6.18
N THR A 29 19.71 6.53 5.63
CA THR A 29 19.38 6.54 4.20
C THR A 29 17.94 7.01 4.02
N THR A 30 17.72 8.04 3.21
CA THR A 30 16.38 8.44 2.77
C THR A 30 16.06 7.80 1.43
N MET A 31 14.85 7.25 1.34
CA MET A 31 14.39 6.50 0.18
C MET A 31 13.15 7.15 -0.40
N LYS A 32 13.05 7.13 -1.72
CA LYS A 32 11.84 7.46 -2.45
C LYS A 32 11.11 6.18 -2.82
N PHE A 33 9.82 6.19 -2.55
CA PHE A 33 8.90 5.17 -3.01
C PHE A 33 8.66 5.32 -4.51
N LYS A 34 8.88 4.27 -5.31
CA LYS A 34 8.58 4.32 -6.75
C LYS A 34 7.19 3.78 -7.05
N GLU A 35 6.88 2.58 -6.55
CA GLU A 35 5.61 1.91 -6.82
C GLU A 35 5.35 0.84 -5.77
N LEU A 36 4.09 0.70 -5.36
CA LEU A 36 3.56 -0.50 -4.71
C LEU A 36 2.30 -0.90 -5.43
N ARG A 37 2.20 -2.19 -5.71
CA ARG A 37 1.04 -2.80 -6.31
C ARG A 37 0.83 -4.17 -5.72
N MET A 38 -0.39 -4.38 -5.24
CA MET A 38 -0.86 -5.60 -4.62
C MET A 38 -2.25 -5.88 -5.14
N GLU A 39 -2.52 -7.13 -5.49
CA GLU A 39 -3.82 -7.55 -6.01
C GLU A 39 -4.31 -8.84 -5.35
N ALA A 40 -5.60 -8.88 -5.07
CA ALA A 40 -6.32 -10.04 -4.58
C ALA A 40 -7.54 -10.27 -5.48
N ASP A 41 -7.59 -11.42 -6.14
CA ASP A 41 -8.74 -11.87 -6.91
C ASP A 41 -9.66 -12.70 -6.00
N THR A 42 -10.92 -12.27 -5.85
CA THR A 42 -11.90 -12.98 -5.02
C THR A 42 -12.50 -14.21 -5.71
N SER A 43 -12.13 -14.46 -6.96
CA SER A 43 -12.72 -15.44 -7.87
C SER A 43 -11.68 -16.01 -8.86
N PRO A 44 -10.54 -16.54 -8.38
CA PRO A 44 -9.44 -16.94 -9.24
C PRO A 44 -9.76 -18.12 -10.15
N SER A 45 -10.78 -18.93 -9.79
CA SER A 45 -11.22 -20.09 -10.56
C SER A 45 -12.17 -19.75 -11.71
N THR A 46 -12.67 -18.51 -11.80
CA THR A 46 -13.59 -18.07 -12.85
C THR A 46 -13.07 -16.78 -13.52
N PRO A 47 -12.10 -16.91 -14.45
CA PRO A 47 -11.53 -15.77 -15.17
C PRO A 47 -12.63 -14.95 -15.86
N GLY A 48 -12.69 -13.65 -15.59
CA GLY A 48 -13.69 -12.74 -16.17
C GLY A 48 -14.96 -12.52 -15.34
N SER A 49 -15.10 -13.13 -14.17
CA SER A 49 -16.20 -12.86 -13.22
C SER A 49 -15.63 -12.51 -11.84
N GLY A 50 -16.47 -11.92 -10.98
CA GLY A 50 -16.11 -11.58 -9.61
C GLY A 50 -15.40 -10.24 -9.46
N THR A 51 -14.53 -10.11 -8.46
CA THR A 51 -13.97 -8.82 -8.06
C THR A 51 -12.46 -8.88 -7.91
N LEU A 52 -11.78 -7.89 -8.47
CA LEU A 52 -10.37 -7.64 -8.23
C LEU A 52 -10.23 -6.54 -7.20
N ILE A 53 -9.51 -6.81 -6.12
CA ILE A 53 -9.17 -5.82 -5.11
C ILE A 53 -7.70 -5.46 -5.31
N SER A 54 -7.42 -4.21 -5.65
CA SER A 54 -6.05 -3.71 -5.82
C SER A 54 -5.72 -2.70 -4.74
N LEU A 55 -4.52 -2.82 -4.17
CA LEU A 55 -3.92 -1.84 -3.26
C LEU A 55 -2.68 -1.28 -3.95
N ALA A 56 -2.62 0.04 -4.08
CA ALA A 56 -1.51 0.72 -4.74
C ALA A 56 -1.09 1.97 -3.95
N SER A 57 0.15 2.41 -4.12
CA SER A 57 0.52 3.75 -3.65
C SER A 57 -0.16 4.84 -4.49
N ALA A 58 -0.64 5.90 -3.84
CA ALA A 58 -0.96 7.14 -4.54
C ALA A 58 0.33 7.79 -5.06
N ASP A 59 0.28 8.45 -6.22
CA ASP A 59 1.41 9.23 -6.76
C ASP A 59 1.96 10.17 -5.68
N MET A 60 3.16 9.87 -5.21
CA MET A 60 3.81 10.67 -4.18
C MET A 60 4.62 11.77 -4.86
N ALA A 61 4.36 13.02 -4.45
CA ALA A 61 5.29 14.12 -4.68
C ALA A 61 6.72 13.70 -4.24
N ASP A 62 7.75 14.30 -4.85
CA ASP A 62 9.19 13.98 -4.69
C ASP A 62 9.78 14.09 -3.27
N THR A 63 8.94 14.18 -2.23
CA THR A 63 9.34 14.30 -0.83
C THR A 63 9.67 12.92 -0.25
N PRO A 64 10.91 12.68 0.19
CA PRO A 64 11.25 11.44 0.89
C PRO A 64 10.55 11.40 2.24
N LEU A 65 9.68 10.41 2.42
CA LEU A 65 9.01 10.10 3.68
C LEU A 65 9.44 8.71 4.18
N SER A 66 10.62 8.24 3.81
CA SER A 66 11.06 6.89 4.16
C SER A 66 12.51 6.92 4.64
N THR A 67 12.79 6.21 5.72
CA THR A 67 14.09 6.24 6.41
C THR A 67 14.54 4.85 6.82
N LEU A 68 15.80 4.55 6.54
CA LEU A 68 16.55 3.45 7.18
C LEU A 68 17.47 4.08 8.24
N ASN A 69 17.35 3.64 9.49
CA ASN A 69 18.18 4.14 10.59
C ASN A 69 19.39 3.23 10.86
N SER A 70 20.29 3.68 11.72
CA SER A 70 21.49 2.94 12.13
C SER A 70 21.20 1.61 12.85
N SER A 71 20.01 1.45 13.44
CA SER A 71 19.52 0.19 14.01
C SER A 71 19.01 -0.80 12.95
N ARG A 72 19.16 -0.48 11.65
CA ARG A 72 18.67 -1.28 10.52
C ARG A 72 17.15 -1.46 10.50
N GLU A 73 16.42 -0.53 11.10
CA GLU A 73 14.97 -0.43 10.99
C GLU A 73 14.65 0.48 9.79
N LEU A 74 13.88 -0.05 8.85
CA LEU A 74 13.32 0.69 7.73
C LEU A 74 11.86 1.03 8.01
N ARG A 75 11.50 2.29 7.82
CA ARG A 75 10.12 2.75 7.77
C ARG A 75 9.82 3.41 6.44
N LEU A 76 8.76 2.94 5.78
CA LEU A 76 8.24 3.54 4.56
C LEU A 76 6.88 4.15 4.85
N HIS A 77 6.74 5.46 4.65
CA HIS A 77 5.45 6.13 4.71
C HIS A 77 4.89 6.31 3.30
N THR A 78 3.69 5.79 3.06
CA THR A 78 3.01 5.89 1.76
C THR A 78 1.52 6.14 1.92
N THR A 79 0.93 6.88 0.97
CA THR A 79 -0.52 6.97 0.86
C THR A 79 -1.00 5.78 0.05
N LEU A 80 -1.99 5.05 0.55
CA LEU A 80 -2.54 3.90 -0.16
C LEU A 80 -3.87 4.24 -0.80
N ILE A 81 -4.07 3.72 -2.01
CA ILE A 81 -5.34 3.69 -2.73
C ILE A 81 -5.78 2.23 -2.83
N LEU A 82 -6.95 1.93 -2.27
CA LEU A 82 -7.61 0.65 -2.47
C LEU A 82 -8.69 0.83 -3.54
N LYS A 83 -8.69 -0.03 -4.56
CA LYS A 83 -9.75 -0.09 -5.58
C LYS A 83 -10.37 -1.47 -5.57
N VAL A 84 -11.68 -1.48 -5.76
CA VAL A 84 -12.48 -2.68 -5.95
C VAL A 84 -13.06 -2.59 -7.36
N THR A 85 -12.69 -3.52 -8.21
CA THR A 85 -13.04 -3.51 -9.63
C THR A 85 -13.85 -4.75 -9.96
N ASP A 86 -14.98 -4.55 -10.62
CA ASP A 86 -15.74 -5.64 -11.23
C ASP A 86 -14.94 -6.21 -12.40
N LYS A 87 -14.67 -7.52 -12.39
CA LYS A 87 -13.83 -8.16 -13.41
C LYS A 87 -14.55 -8.34 -14.74
N GLU A 88 -15.88 -8.41 -14.73
CA GLU A 88 -16.69 -8.61 -15.93
C GLU A 88 -16.81 -7.30 -16.71
N THR A 89 -17.10 -6.21 -16.02
CA THR A 89 -17.31 -4.89 -16.66
C THR A 89 -16.05 -4.03 -16.70
N GLY A 90 -15.06 -4.31 -15.85
CA GLY A 90 -13.90 -3.46 -15.63
C GLY A 90 -14.21 -2.18 -14.82
N GLU A 91 -15.43 -2.04 -14.33
CA GLU A 91 -15.87 -0.84 -13.60
C GLU A 91 -15.26 -0.81 -12.18
N THR A 92 -14.77 0.35 -11.76
CA THR A 92 -14.36 0.55 -10.37
C THR A 92 -15.60 0.79 -9.52
N LEU A 93 -15.94 -0.21 -8.71
CA LEU A 93 -17.10 -0.19 -7.81
C LEU A 93 -16.85 0.63 -6.54
N LEU A 94 -15.60 0.67 -6.09
CA LEU A 94 -15.20 1.40 -4.89
C LEU A 94 -13.76 1.87 -5.02
N ARG A 95 -13.52 3.11 -4.57
CA ARG A 95 -12.17 3.68 -4.45
C ARG A 95 -12.01 4.30 -3.07
N LEU A 96 -11.02 3.82 -2.33
CA LEU A 96 -10.70 4.27 -0.99
C LEU A 96 -9.26 4.79 -0.91
N SER A 97 -9.00 5.68 0.04
CA SER A 97 -7.68 6.27 0.27
C SER A 97 -7.37 6.42 1.76
N THR A 98 -6.09 6.40 2.12
CA THR A 98 -5.62 6.78 3.46
C THR A 98 -5.40 8.30 3.61
N ALA A 99 -5.41 9.04 2.50
CA ALA A 99 -5.28 10.50 2.45
C ALA A 99 -6.63 11.22 2.66
N PRO A 100 -6.61 12.56 2.84
CA PRO A 100 -5.47 13.37 3.26
C PRO A 100 -5.14 13.16 4.75
N GLY A 101 -3.84 13.06 5.06
CA GLY A 101 -3.35 13.26 6.43
C GLY A 101 -2.92 12.01 7.20
N LYS A 102 -3.08 10.79 6.66
CA LYS A 102 -2.47 9.58 7.26
C LYS A 102 -1.74 8.74 6.22
N TYR A 103 -0.44 8.59 6.44
CA TYR A 103 0.36 7.60 5.74
C TYR A 103 0.12 6.22 6.34
N ALA A 104 0.06 5.20 5.51
CA ALA A 104 0.37 3.86 5.95
C ALA A 104 1.88 3.77 6.18
N THR A 105 2.28 3.21 7.32
CA THR A 105 3.69 2.97 7.63
C THR A 105 3.99 1.50 7.47
N LEU A 106 4.84 1.16 6.50
CA LEU A 106 5.40 -0.17 6.35
C LEU A 106 6.74 -0.23 7.06
N LYS A 107 6.96 -1.28 7.83
CA LYS A 107 8.16 -1.46 8.65
C LYS A 107 8.88 -2.76 8.29
N ALA A 108 10.21 -2.69 8.19
CA ALA A 108 11.09 -3.85 8.21
C ALA A 108 12.16 -3.67 9.30
N ASP A 109 12.38 -4.72 10.09
CA ASP A 109 13.49 -4.80 11.03
C ASP A 109 14.68 -5.55 10.43
N ASN A 110 15.88 -5.27 10.96
CA ASN A 110 17.11 -5.99 10.63
C ASN A 110 17.47 -5.98 9.12
N VAL A 111 17.20 -4.89 8.41
CA VAL A 111 17.59 -4.75 6.99
C VAL A 111 19.10 -4.88 6.86
N GLN A 112 19.58 -6.01 6.37
CA GLN A 112 21.02 -6.32 6.33
C GLN A 112 21.71 -5.84 5.06
N THR A 113 20.99 -5.80 3.95
CA THR A 113 21.54 -5.45 2.64
C THR A 113 20.77 -4.30 2.04
N PHE A 114 21.51 -3.40 1.41
CA PHE A 114 20.93 -2.43 0.50
C PHE A 114 21.61 -2.58 -0.87
N PRO A 115 20.86 -2.76 -1.96
CA PRO A 115 19.40 -2.77 -2.02
C PRO A 115 18.74 -3.97 -1.33
N MET A 116 17.47 -3.80 -0.99
CA MET A 116 16.68 -4.85 -0.36
C MET A 116 16.30 -5.93 -1.38
N VAL A 117 16.45 -7.18 -0.98
CA VAL A 117 16.04 -8.36 -1.74
C VAL A 117 15.24 -9.24 -0.80
N ASN A 118 14.02 -9.60 -1.19
CA ASN A 118 13.11 -10.41 -0.39
C ASN A 118 12.89 -9.90 1.04
N GLN A 119 12.93 -8.58 1.25
CA GLN A 119 12.70 -8.02 2.58
C GLN A 119 11.19 -7.98 2.86
N LEU A 120 10.76 -8.66 3.92
CA LEU A 120 9.38 -8.57 4.40
C LEU A 120 9.16 -7.21 5.07
N LEU A 121 8.12 -6.51 4.65
CA LEU A 121 7.61 -5.32 5.30
C LEU A 121 6.19 -5.55 5.76
N THR A 122 5.92 -5.13 6.98
CA THR A 122 4.60 -5.28 7.61
C THR A 122 4.02 -3.91 7.88
N LEU A 123 2.70 -3.78 7.72
CA LEU A 123 1.97 -2.61 8.18
C LEU A 123 2.17 -2.44 9.70
N GLN A 124 2.76 -1.32 10.10
CA GLN A 124 3.14 -1.07 11.49
C GLN A 124 1.91 -0.90 12.40
N GLU A 125 0.86 -0.26 11.89
CA GLU A 125 -0.36 0.00 12.64
C GLU A 125 -1.58 0.08 11.71
N PRO A 126 -2.79 -0.21 12.21
CA PRO A 126 -4.00 -0.09 11.41
C PRO A 126 -4.16 1.31 10.80
N VAL A 127 -4.53 1.37 9.52
CA VAL A 127 -4.77 2.64 8.82
C VAL A 127 -6.21 2.73 8.36
N HIS A 128 -6.84 3.87 8.62
CA HIS A 128 -8.20 4.15 8.22
C HIS A 128 -8.29 4.44 6.73
N LEU A 129 -9.37 3.96 6.11
CA LEU A 129 -9.72 4.20 4.74
C LEU A 129 -10.91 5.16 4.65
N PHE A 130 -10.84 6.04 3.68
CA PHE A 130 -11.81 7.09 3.38
C PHE A 130 -12.27 6.96 1.93
N GLU A 131 -13.54 7.28 1.67
CA GLU A 131 -14.11 7.17 0.33
C GLU A 131 -13.55 8.27 -0.58
N VAL A 132 -13.26 7.91 -1.83
CA VAL A 132 -12.78 8.84 -2.85
C VAL A 132 -13.88 9.05 -3.87
N SER A 133 -14.35 10.29 -4.02
CA SER A 133 -15.36 10.65 -5.00
C SER A 133 -14.81 10.56 -6.44
N SER A 134 -15.72 10.61 -7.40
CA SER A 134 -15.42 10.49 -8.84
C SER A 134 -14.49 11.58 -9.36
N ASP A 135 -14.50 12.76 -8.76
CA ASP A 135 -13.59 13.87 -9.03
C ASP A 135 -12.20 13.72 -8.39
N GLY A 136 -11.98 12.65 -7.61
CA GLY A 136 -10.72 12.38 -6.91
C GLY A 136 -10.60 13.01 -5.53
N THR A 137 -11.62 13.74 -5.06
CA THR A 137 -11.66 14.29 -3.71
C THR A 137 -11.81 13.17 -2.69
N VAL A 138 -11.06 13.21 -1.58
CA VAL A 138 -11.21 12.23 -0.50
C VAL A 138 -12.12 12.78 0.59
N GLN A 139 -13.14 12.01 0.96
CA GLN A 139 -14.13 12.38 1.97
C GLN A 139 -13.67 11.90 3.35
N THR A 140 -13.18 12.84 4.18
CA THR A 140 -12.58 12.53 5.49
C THR A 140 -13.56 12.49 6.66
N ASP A 141 -14.83 12.82 6.42
CA ASP A 141 -15.83 13.02 7.48
C ASP A 141 -16.14 11.73 8.25
N GLN A 142 -16.04 10.59 7.59
CA GLN A 142 -16.21 9.27 8.21
C GLN A 142 -15.29 8.25 7.54
N SER A 143 -14.53 7.51 8.35
CA SER A 143 -13.81 6.33 7.88
C SER A 143 -14.80 5.23 7.50
N VAL A 144 -14.61 4.63 6.34
CA VAL A 144 -15.47 3.55 5.80
C VAL A 144 -14.89 2.15 6.05
N GLY A 145 -13.71 2.07 6.68
CA GLY A 145 -13.02 0.83 7.02
C GLY A 145 -11.58 1.09 7.46
N ALA A 146 -10.86 0.03 7.82
CA ALA A 146 -9.44 0.09 8.12
C ALA A 146 -8.70 -1.11 7.51
N LEU A 147 -7.45 -0.88 7.12
CA LEU A 147 -6.49 -1.96 6.87
C LEU A 147 -5.81 -2.25 8.20
N GLU A 148 -6.06 -3.43 8.77
CA GLU A 148 -5.50 -3.81 10.07
C GLU A 148 -4.09 -4.41 9.98
N GLY A 149 -3.73 -4.93 8.81
CA GLY A 149 -2.45 -5.57 8.58
C GLY A 149 -2.35 -6.07 7.14
N PHE A 150 -1.16 -5.95 6.58
CA PHE A 150 -0.74 -6.70 5.41
C PHE A 150 0.78 -6.76 5.40
N ASP A 151 1.26 -7.80 4.73
CA ASP A 151 2.68 -8.01 4.48
C ASP A 151 2.96 -7.82 3.00
N VAL A 152 4.11 -7.24 2.69
CA VAL A 152 4.59 -7.08 1.32
C VAL A 152 6.08 -7.38 1.26
N ILE A 153 6.50 -8.04 0.19
CA ILE A 153 7.90 -8.36 -0.05
C ILE A 153 8.52 -7.25 -0.93
N ALA A 154 9.60 -6.65 -0.42
CA ALA A 154 10.43 -5.71 -1.14
C ALA A 154 11.38 -6.43 -2.08
N ASN A 155 11.40 -5.99 -3.33
CA ASN A 155 12.48 -6.33 -4.25
C ASN A 155 12.91 -5.06 -4.97
N GLN A 156 14.21 -4.81 -5.07
CA GLN A 156 14.68 -3.81 -6.04
C GLN A 156 14.68 -4.44 -7.43
N ILE A 157 13.99 -3.82 -8.37
CA ILE A 157 14.17 -4.09 -9.80
C ILE A 157 15.22 -3.11 -10.30
N THR A 158 16.34 -3.65 -10.80
CA THR A 158 17.44 -2.91 -11.43
C THR A 158 17.11 -2.48 -12.85
#